data_AF-A0A9Q7B9U6-F1
#
_entry.id   AF-A0A9Q7B9U6-F1
#
_cell.length_a   1.000
_cell.length_b   1.000
_cell.length_c   1.000
_cell.angle_alpha   90.00
_cell.angle_beta   90.00
_cell.angle_gamma   90.00
#
_symmetry.space_group_name_H-M   'P 1'
#
loop_
_entity.id
_entity.type
_entity.pdbx_description
1 polymer ?
#
loop_
_entity_poly.entity_id
_entity_poly.type
_entity_poly.pdbx_seq_one_letter_code
_entity_poly.pdbx_strand_id
1 'polypeptide(L)'
;MTAPLFLQYHGDGEFRTTSPHSTRYADKEFVVGETYQMVEHHDRSGVSHRHYFASINEAWSNLPETYADLPFAQSSEHLRAYALIRKGWCDSHTIVCSSKAEADRLASFIRPIDAFSVVSVKEATVTRFTAKSQSMKAMGKRDFQKSKDDVLDFLDALIGTATGQIQQERAA
;
A
#
# COMPACT_ATOMS: atom_id res chain seq x y z
N MET A 1 25.17 -11.82 -5.46
CA MET A 1 24.64 -10.47 -5.71
C MET A 1 25.53 -9.49 -4.98
N THR A 2 26.22 -8.64 -5.75
CA THR A 2 27.13 -7.58 -5.25
C THR A 2 26.31 -6.56 -4.46
N ALA A 3 26.71 -6.25 -3.23
CA ALA A 3 26.03 -5.25 -2.42
C ALA A 3 26.23 -3.85 -3.02
N PRO A 4 25.22 -2.97 -3.02
CA PRO A 4 25.35 -1.63 -3.59
C PRO A 4 26.38 -0.78 -2.81
N LEU A 5 27.27 -0.12 -3.55
CA LEU A 5 28.24 0.81 -2.99
C LEU A 5 27.62 2.21 -2.89
N PHE A 6 27.59 2.77 -1.68
CA PHE A 6 27.13 4.14 -1.45
C PHE A 6 28.29 5.12 -1.54
N LEU A 7 28.14 6.10 -2.43
CA LEU A 7 29.09 7.18 -2.66
C LEU A 7 28.47 8.51 -2.26
N GLN A 8 29.26 9.36 -1.62
CA GLN A 8 28.94 10.76 -1.33
C GLN A 8 29.62 11.64 -2.38
N TYR A 9 28.84 12.58 -2.92
CA TYR A 9 29.35 13.62 -3.81
C TYR A 9 29.99 14.74 -2.98
N HIS A 10 31.25 15.09 -3.29
CA HIS A 10 32.02 16.11 -2.56
C HIS A 10 32.19 17.42 -3.36
N GLY A 11 31.64 17.51 -4.57
CA GLY A 11 31.91 18.61 -5.50
C GLY A 11 32.99 18.22 -6.52
N ASP A 12 33.15 19.05 -7.54
CA ASP A 12 34.21 18.93 -8.56
C ASP A 12 34.30 17.56 -9.27
N GLY A 13 33.18 16.82 -9.33
CA GLY A 13 33.16 15.47 -9.89
C GLY A 13 33.72 14.39 -8.96
N GLU A 14 34.11 14.73 -7.73
CA GLU A 14 34.63 13.76 -6.75
C GLU A 14 33.52 13.02 -6.02
N PHE A 15 33.60 11.68 -6.05
CA PHE A 15 32.79 10.78 -5.26
C PHE A 15 33.66 10.01 -4.27
N ARG A 16 33.22 9.89 -3.02
CA ARG A 16 33.92 9.13 -1.98
C ARG A 16 33.00 8.15 -1.28
N THR A 17 33.53 7.00 -0.87
CA THR A 17 32.78 6.03 -0.08
C THR A 17 32.42 6.59 1.30
N THR A 18 31.22 6.27 1.78
CA THR A 18 30.70 6.80 3.06
C THR A 18 31.15 6.03 4.30
N SER A 19 31.78 4.86 4.16
CA SER A 19 32.21 4.02 5.29
C SER A 19 33.49 3.23 5.00
N PRO A 20 34.29 2.88 6.03
CA PRO A 20 35.50 2.05 5.85
C PRO A 20 35.24 0.67 5.25
N HIS A 21 34.05 0.10 5.50
CA HIS A 21 33.63 -1.16 4.88
C HIS A 21 33.44 -0.98 3.38
N SER A 22 32.74 0.08 2.97
CA SER A 22 32.54 0.43 1.56
C SER A 22 33.87 0.73 0.86
N THR A 23 34.83 1.38 1.53
CA THR A 23 36.19 1.60 1.00
C THR A 23 36.89 0.29 0.72
N ARG A 24 36.95 -0.63 1.69
CA ARG A 24 37.56 -1.96 1.50
C ARG A 24 36.89 -2.78 0.40
N TYR A 25 35.60 -2.57 0.18
CA TYR A 25 34.87 -3.22 -0.89
C TYR A 25 35.20 -2.58 -2.25
N ALA A 26 35.26 -1.25 -2.31
CA ALA A 26 35.64 -0.52 -3.50
C ALA A 26 37.07 -0.87 -3.95
N ASP A 27 38.01 -0.95 -3.02
CA ASP A 27 39.42 -1.30 -3.30
C ASP A 27 39.59 -2.73 -3.85
N LYS A 28 38.60 -3.60 -3.63
CA LYS A 28 38.59 -4.98 -4.16
C LYS A 28 37.98 -5.07 -5.55
N GLU A 29 36.95 -4.27 -5.81
CA GLU A 29 36.10 -4.37 -7.00
C GLU A 29 36.50 -3.37 -8.10
N PHE A 30 37.17 -2.28 -7.76
CA PHE A 30 37.55 -1.21 -8.69
C PHE A 30 39.08 -1.01 -8.71
N VAL A 31 39.60 -0.69 -9.89
CA VAL A 31 41.01 -0.48 -10.15
C VAL A 31 41.32 1.02 -10.24
N VAL A 32 42.36 1.45 -9.54
CA VAL A 32 42.82 2.85 -9.57
C VAL A 32 43.25 3.23 -10.99
N GLY A 33 42.64 4.29 -11.54
CA GLY A 33 42.94 4.80 -12.87
C GLY A 33 42.05 4.25 -13.99
N GLU A 34 41.21 3.25 -13.72
CA GLU A 34 40.21 2.79 -14.68
C GLU A 34 39.00 3.75 -14.75
N THR A 35 38.39 3.83 -15.93
CA THR A 35 37.17 4.62 -16.14
C THR A 35 35.96 3.71 -16.06
N TYR A 36 35.10 3.96 -15.07
CA TYR A 36 33.84 3.24 -14.91
C TYR A 36 32.66 4.12 -15.32
N GLN A 37 31.69 3.54 -16.03
CA GLN A 37 30.43 4.23 -16.32
C GLN A 37 29.58 4.24 -15.05
N MET A 38 29.36 5.43 -14.49
CA MET A 38 28.45 5.62 -13.37
C MET A 38 27.09 6.08 -13.89
N VAL A 39 26.04 5.38 -13.49
CA VAL A 39 24.65 5.76 -13.74
C VAL A 39 23.94 5.97 -12.42
N GLU A 40 23.09 7.00 -12.34
CA GLU A 40 22.26 7.20 -11.16
C GLU A 40 21.32 6.01 -10.99
N HIS A 41 21.46 5.31 -9.87
CA HIS A 41 20.61 4.18 -9.55
C HIS A 41 19.41 4.63 -8.72
N HIS A 42 18.27 4.86 -9.39
CA HIS A 42 16.99 5.04 -8.71
C HIS A 42 16.42 3.70 -8.28
N ASP A 43 16.80 3.29 -7.08
CA ASP A 43 16.19 2.12 -6.47
C ASP A 43 14.75 2.44 -5.99
N ARG A 44 13.83 1.47 -6.16
CA ARG A 44 12.58 1.31 -5.35
C ARG A 44 11.23 1.94 -5.76
N SER A 45 10.91 2.17 -7.02
CA SER A 45 9.47 2.17 -7.38
C SER A 45 9.00 0.75 -7.71
N GLY A 46 9.63 0.08 -8.68
CA GLY A 46 9.18 -1.23 -9.15
C GLY A 46 9.24 -2.37 -8.13
N VAL A 47 10.37 -2.55 -7.43
CA VAL A 47 10.53 -3.66 -6.46
C VAL A 47 9.62 -3.48 -5.24
N SER A 48 9.60 -2.27 -4.67
CA SER A 48 8.74 -1.93 -3.53
C SER A 48 7.25 -2.05 -3.89
N HIS A 49 6.87 -1.63 -5.10
CA HIS A 49 5.49 -1.73 -5.59
C HIS A 49 5.09 -3.19 -5.86
N ARG A 50 5.97 -4.01 -6.46
CA ARG A 50 5.73 -5.45 -6.62
C ARG A 50 5.61 -6.18 -5.29
N HIS A 51 6.51 -5.89 -4.35
CA HIS A 51 6.44 -6.43 -3.00
C HIS A 51 5.11 -6.05 -2.33
N TYR A 52 4.70 -4.78 -2.43
CA TYR A 52 3.44 -4.31 -1.86
C TYR A 52 2.21 -5.08 -2.37
N PHE A 53 2.05 -5.22 -3.69
CA PHE A 53 0.93 -5.99 -4.24
C PHE A 53 1.02 -7.48 -3.93
N ALA A 54 2.24 -8.03 -3.87
CA ALA A 54 2.44 -9.42 -3.44
C ALA A 54 1.97 -9.61 -1.99
N SER A 55 2.34 -8.71 -1.08
CA SER A 55 1.89 -8.74 0.33
C SER A 55 0.37 -8.61 0.46
N ILE A 56 -0.28 -7.76 -0.34
CA ILE A 56 -1.75 -7.66 -0.34
C ILE A 56 -2.38 -8.97 -0.84
N ASN A 57 -1.82 -9.58 -1.89
CA ASN A 57 -2.33 -10.83 -2.42
C ASN A 57 -2.18 -11.98 -1.42
N GLU A 58 -1.04 -12.03 -0.72
CA GLU A 58 -0.80 -12.97 0.37
C GLU A 58 -1.78 -12.75 1.52
N ALA A 59 -1.99 -11.50 1.93
CA ALA A 59 -2.98 -11.15 2.95
C ALA A 59 -4.41 -11.57 2.54
N TRP A 60 -4.78 -11.31 1.28
CA TRP A 60 -6.07 -11.74 0.72
C TRP A 60 -6.25 -13.25 0.73
N SER A 61 -5.21 -13.99 0.34
CA SER A 61 -5.22 -15.46 0.32
C SER A 61 -5.32 -16.08 1.72
N ASN A 62 -4.89 -15.34 2.74
CA ASN A 62 -4.96 -15.75 4.15
C ASN A 62 -6.10 -15.05 4.91
N LEU A 63 -7.08 -14.47 4.21
CA LEU A 63 -8.24 -13.89 4.87
C LEU A 63 -9.04 -14.98 5.60
N PRO A 64 -9.50 -14.70 6.82
CA PRO A 64 -10.44 -15.57 7.54
C PRO A 64 -11.69 -15.86 6.72
N GLU A 65 -12.18 -17.10 6.79
CA GLU A 65 -13.38 -17.55 6.06
C GLU A 65 -14.63 -16.71 6.39
N THR A 66 -14.71 -16.17 7.62
CA THR A 66 -15.77 -15.23 8.05
C THR A 66 -15.89 -14.00 7.15
N TYR A 67 -14.83 -13.63 6.43
CA TYR A 67 -14.83 -12.48 5.53
C TYR A 67 -15.03 -12.86 4.06
N ALA A 68 -15.06 -14.15 3.70
CA ALA A 68 -15.06 -14.60 2.31
C ALA A 68 -16.24 -14.06 1.48
N ASP A 69 -17.43 -13.96 2.09
CA ASP A 69 -18.64 -13.48 1.42
C ASP A 69 -18.78 -11.94 1.41
N LEU A 70 -17.82 -11.22 2.00
CA LEU A 70 -17.89 -9.76 2.06
C LEU A 70 -17.44 -9.12 0.74
N PRO A 71 -18.04 -8.00 0.32
CA PRO A 71 -17.68 -7.35 -0.94
C PRO A 71 -16.20 -6.98 -1.08
N PHE A 72 -15.53 -6.67 0.03
CA PHE A 72 -14.10 -6.33 0.01
C PHE A 72 -13.18 -7.54 -0.18
N ALA A 73 -13.67 -8.76 0.04
CA ALA A 73 -12.88 -10.00 -0.07
C ALA A 73 -12.94 -10.62 -1.48
N GLN A 74 -13.67 -10.02 -2.43
CA GLN A 74 -13.82 -10.55 -3.79
C GLN A 74 -12.49 -10.67 -4.56
N SER A 75 -11.55 -9.77 -4.31
CA SER A 75 -10.18 -9.87 -4.84
C SER A 75 -9.19 -9.07 -4.00
N SER A 76 -7.90 -9.30 -4.21
CA SER A 76 -6.82 -8.52 -3.61
C SER A 76 -6.94 -7.00 -3.89
N GLU A 77 -7.45 -6.62 -5.06
CA GLU A 77 -7.72 -5.20 -5.39
C GLU A 77 -8.90 -4.62 -4.61
N HIS A 78 -9.97 -5.40 -4.38
CA HIS A 78 -11.09 -4.97 -3.52
C HIS A 78 -10.61 -4.79 -2.07
N LEU A 79 -9.78 -5.71 -1.58
CA LEU A 79 -9.20 -5.64 -0.25
C LEU A 79 -8.31 -4.41 -0.08
N ARG A 80 -7.47 -4.12 -1.09
CA ARG A 80 -6.64 -2.91 -1.13
C ARG A 80 -7.48 -1.63 -1.08
N ALA A 81 -8.49 -1.53 -1.94
CA ALA A 81 -9.37 -0.36 -1.99
C ALA A 81 -10.10 -0.15 -0.66
N TYR A 82 -10.59 -1.23 -0.06
CA TYR A 82 -11.22 -1.20 1.25
C TYR A 82 -10.26 -0.72 2.35
N ALA A 83 -9.05 -1.28 2.41
CA ALA A 83 -8.03 -0.88 3.38
C ALA A 83 -7.67 0.61 3.26
N LEU A 84 -7.54 1.11 2.03
CA LEU A 84 -7.30 2.53 1.77
C LEU A 84 -8.42 3.42 2.31
N ILE A 85 -9.68 3.07 2.02
CA ILE A 85 -10.84 3.81 2.51
C ILE A 85 -10.88 3.79 4.05
N ARG A 86 -10.62 2.63 4.67
CA ARG A 86 -10.61 2.49 6.13
C ARG A 86 -9.50 3.31 6.81
N LYS A 87 -8.38 3.52 6.13
CA LYS A 87 -7.26 4.35 6.61
C LYS A 87 -7.37 5.83 6.21
N GLY A 88 -8.47 6.23 5.55
CA GLY A 88 -8.72 7.61 5.16
C GLY A 88 -8.01 8.05 3.87
N TRP A 89 -7.41 7.13 3.13
CA TRP A 89 -6.83 7.36 1.81
C TRP A 89 -7.90 7.29 0.71
N CYS A 90 -8.96 8.08 0.86
CA CYS A 90 -10.10 8.11 -0.04
C CYS A 90 -10.60 9.52 -0.33
N ASP A 91 -11.30 9.67 -1.44
CA ASP A 91 -12.14 10.81 -1.74
C ASP A 91 -13.59 10.45 -1.39
N SER A 92 -14.34 11.41 -0.83
CA SER A 92 -15.71 11.20 -0.37
C SER A 92 -16.67 12.15 -1.06
N HIS A 93 -17.80 11.61 -1.51
CA HIS A 93 -18.90 12.38 -2.07
C HIS A 93 -20.16 12.11 -1.28
N THR A 94 -20.75 13.17 -0.72
CA THR A 94 -21.93 13.10 0.13
C THR A 94 -23.14 13.65 -0.61
N ILE A 95 -24.21 12.87 -0.65
CA ILE A 95 -25.48 13.22 -1.27
C ILE A 95 -26.55 13.19 -0.17
N VAL A 96 -27.24 14.31 0.03
CA VAL A 96 -28.36 14.42 0.96
C VAL A 96 -29.65 14.17 0.18
N CYS A 97 -30.44 13.20 0.65
CA CYS A 97 -31.72 12.81 0.09
C CYS A 97 -32.87 13.42 0.91
N SER A 98 -34.08 13.37 0.37
CA SER A 98 -35.28 13.87 1.05
C SER A 98 -35.76 12.95 2.18
N SER A 99 -35.37 11.66 2.14
CA SER A 99 -35.79 10.67 3.12
C SER A 99 -34.79 9.51 3.21
N LYS A 100 -34.84 8.75 4.32
CA LYS A 100 -34.07 7.52 4.50
C LYS A 100 -34.34 6.48 3.42
N ALA A 101 -35.62 6.29 3.07
CA ALA A 101 -36.01 5.35 2.02
C ALA A 101 -35.45 5.72 0.64
N GLU A 102 -35.30 7.02 0.35
CA GLU A 102 -34.63 7.47 -0.87
C GLU A 102 -33.12 7.23 -0.81
N ALA A 103 -32.49 7.49 0.34
CA ALA A 103 -31.08 7.21 0.54
C ALA A 103 -30.74 5.73 0.36
N ASP A 104 -31.58 4.81 0.84
CA ASP A 104 -31.40 3.37 0.67
C ASP A 104 -31.50 2.94 -0.81
N ARG A 105 -32.46 3.51 -1.55
CA ARG A 105 -32.60 3.26 -3.00
C ARG A 105 -31.40 3.80 -3.77
N LEU A 106 -30.97 5.01 -3.47
CA LEU A 106 -29.80 5.63 -4.10
C LEU A 106 -28.53 4.84 -3.80
N ALA A 107 -28.34 4.40 -2.56
CA ALA A 107 -27.20 3.57 -2.19
C ALA A 107 -27.18 2.25 -2.95
N SER A 108 -28.34 1.60 -3.08
CA SER A 108 -28.48 0.35 -3.86
C SER A 108 -28.13 0.55 -5.34
N PHE A 109 -28.43 1.73 -5.89
CA PHE A 109 -28.05 2.10 -7.25
C PHE A 109 -26.56 2.42 -7.41
N ILE A 110 -25.94 3.09 -6.43
CA ILE A 110 -24.53 3.49 -6.48
C ILE A 110 -23.58 2.31 -6.27
N ARG A 111 -23.90 1.39 -5.35
CA ARG A 111 -23.05 0.22 -5.00
C ARG A 111 -22.52 -0.57 -6.22
N PRO A 112 -23.34 -0.94 -7.22
CA PRO A 112 -22.85 -1.70 -8.37
C PRO A 112 -22.06 -0.87 -9.40
N ILE A 113 -22.16 0.47 -9.38
CA ILE A 113 -21.51 1.34 -10.37
C ILE A 113 -19.99 1.39 -10.18
N ASP A 114 -19.53 1.31 -8.93
CA ASP A 114 -18.11 1.34 -8.59
C ASP A 114 -17.78 0.22 -7.62
N ALA A 115 -17.26 -0.87 -8.18
CA ALA A 115 -16.92 -2.10 -7.48
C ALA A 115 -15.92 -1.90 -6.33
N PHE A 116 -15.09 -0.84 -6.38
CA PHE A 116 -14.07 -0.56 -5.36
C PHE A 116 -14.49 0.50 -4.35
N SER A 117 -15.72 1.01 -4.46
CA SER A 117 -16.23 2.03 -3.55
C SER A 117 -16.91 1.45 -2.32
N VAL A 118 -16.80 2.17 -1.20
CA VAL A 118 -17.59 1.89 0.00
C VAL A 118 -18.71 2.92 0.09
N VAL A 119 -19.95 2.45 0.13
CA VAL A 119 -21.13 3.30 0.29
C VAL A 119 -21.67 3.18 1.71
N SER A 120 -21.65 4.29 2.43
CA SER A 120 -22.23 4.44 3.77
C SER A 120 -23.55 5.21 3.69
N VAL A 121 -24.58 4.71 4.36
CA VAL A 121 -25.87 5.39 4.47
C VAL A 121 -26.09 5.74 5.94
N LYS A 122 -26.35 7.01 6.21
CA LYS A 122 -26.70 7.50 7.55
C LYS A 122 -27.90 8.41 7.43
N GLU A 123 -29.04 7.94 7.95
CA GLU A 123 -30.34 8.61 7.81
C GLU A 123 -30.67 8.91 6.34
N ALA A 124 -30.92 10.17 6.00
CA ALA A 124 -31.20 10.61 4.64
C ALA A 124 -29.93 10.95 3.85
N THR A 125 -28.74 10.56 4.32
CA THR A 125 -27.46 10.92 3.69
C THR A 125 -26.74 9.68 3.19
N VAL A 126 -26.32 9.73 1.91
CA VAL A 126 -25.49 8.70 1.28
C VAL A 126 -24.09 9.27 1.08
N THR A 127 -23.07 8.60 1.62
CA THR A 127 -21.66 8.95 1.41
C THR A 127 -20.97 7.84 0.63
N ARG A 128 -20.46 8.16 -0.55
CA ARG A 128 -19.61 7.27 -1.35
C ARG A 128 -18.15 7.60 -1.08
N PHE A 129 -17.37 6.59 -0.72
CA PHE A 129 -15.92 6.67 -0.58
C PHE A 129 -15.25 5.93 -1.72
N THR A 130 -14.33 6.60 -2.41
CA THR A 130 -13.52 6.03 -3.49
C THR A 130 -12.06 6.05 -3.08
N ALA A 131 -11.37 4.92 -3.15
CA ALA A 131 -9.96 4.84 -2.79
C ALA A 131 -9.10 5.72 -3.71
N LYS A 132 -8.11 6.41 -3.13
CA LYS A 132 -7.16 7.19 -3.93
C LYS A 132 -6.24 6.27 -4.73
N SER A 133 -5.84 6.73 -5.91
CA SER A 133 -4.82 6.06 -6.71
C SER A 133 -3.48 6.11 -5.98
N GLN A 134 -2.92 4.93 -5.67
CA GLN A 134 -1.57 4.80 -5.13
C GLN A 134 -0.51 4.89 -6.23
N SER A 135 -0.47 6.01 -6.94
CA SER A 135 0.62 6.28 -7.87
C SER A 135 1.50 7.40 -7.34
N MET A 136 2.82 7.27 -7.55
CA MET A 136 3.79 8.31 -7.19
C MET A 136 3.43 9.68 -7.79
N LYS A 137 2.83 9.69 -8.98
CA LYS A 137 2.34 10.90 -9.65
C LYS A 137 1.14 11.52 -8.95
N ALA A 138 0.23 10.70 -8.41
CA ALA A 138 -1.01 11.18 -7.80
C ALA A 138 -0.83 11.70 -6.36
N MET A 139 0.12 11.14 -5.60
CA MET A 139 0.26 11.43 -4.16
C MET A 139 1.68 11.81 -3.72
N GLY A 140 2.69 11.65 -4.57
CA GLY A 140 4.08 11.94 -4.19
C GLY A 140 4.69 10.86 -3.28
N LYS A 141 6.02 10.92 -3.12
CA LYS A 141 6.81 9.85 -2.48
C LYS A 141 6.42 9.57 -1.03
N ARG A 142 6.23 10.63 -0.26
CA ARG A 142 5.97 10.53 1.19
C ARG A 142 4.60 9.91 1.46
N ASP A 143 3.56 10.42 0.80
CA ASP A 143 2.19 9.92 1.00
C ASP A 143 2.02 8.53 0.39
N PHE A 144 2.68 8.23 -0.73
CA PHE A 144 2.71 6.87 -1.27
C PHE A 144 3.27 5.88 -0.24
N GLN A 145 4.44 6.17 0.32
CA GLN A 145 5.07 5.31 1.31
C GLN A 145 4.20 5.18 2.58
N LYS A 146 3.63 6.28 3.07
CA LYS A 146 2.73 6.27 4.22
C LYS A 146 1.46 5.44 3.95
N SER A 147 0.82 5.62 2.79
CA SER A 147 -0.37 4.87 2.42
C SER A 147 -0.10 3.37 2.31
N LYS A 148 1.10 2.99 1.87
CA LYS A 148 1.54 1.61 1.78
C LYS A 148 1.64 0.99 3.18
N ASP A 149 2.33 1.68 4.08
CA ASP A 149 2.53 1.22 5.46
C ASP A 149 1.20 1.15 6.22
N ASP A 150 0.34 2.18 6.09
CA ASP A 150 -1.00 2.19 6.68
C ASP A 150 -1.87 1.01 6.21
N VAL A 151 -1.80 0.65 4.92
CA VAL A 151 -2.55 -0.49 4.37
C VAL A 151 -2.01 -1.81 4.90
N LEU A 152 -0.69 -2.00 4.91
CA LEU A 152 -0.09 -3.25 5.43
C LEU A 152 -0.42 -3.43 6.92
N ASP A 153 -0.28 -2.38 7.73
CA ASP A 153 -0.66 -2.40 9.14
C ASP A 153 -2.15 -2.73 9.36
N PHE A 154 -3.03 -2.26 8.45
CA PHE A 154 -4.46 -2.63 8.50
C PHE A 154 -4.67 -4.12 8.26
N LEU A 155 -4.02 -4.65 7.23
CA LEU A 155 -4.18 -6.05 6.82
C LEU A 155 -3.59 -7.00 7.87
N ASP A 156 -2.44 -6.65 8.44
CA ASP A 156 -1.82 -7.40 9.53
C ASP A 156 -2.74 -7.45 10.76
N ALA A 157 -3.36 -6.34 11.12
CA ALA A 157 -4.35 -6.32 12.21
C ALA A 157 -5.61 -7.13 11.86
N LEU A 158 -6.09 -7.04 10.61
CA LEU A 158 -7.28 -7.76 10.14
C LEU A 158 -7.07 -9.28 10.17
N ILE A 159 -5.88 -9.76 9.81
CA ILE A 159 -5.53 -11.18 9.85
C ILE A 159 -5.18 -11.62 11.29
N GLY A 160 -4.37 -10.82 12.00
CA GLY A 160 -3.92 -11.12 13.36
C GLY A 160 -5.05 -11.18 14.39
N THR A 161 -6.11 -10.39 14.21
CA THR A 161 -7.31 -10.46 15.07
C THR A 161 -8.07 -11.79 14.92
N ALA A 162 -7.99 -12.43 13.75
CA ALA A 162 -8.57 -13.76 13.55
C ALA A 162 -7.68 -14.90 14.05
N THR A 163 -6.36 -14.80 13.86
CA THR A 163 -5.40 -15.78 14.43
C THR A 163 -5.48 -15.82 15.95
N GLY A 164 -5.68 -14.67 16.60
CA GLY A 164 -5.86 -14.58 18.05
C GLY A 164 -7.10 -15.32 18.58
N GLN A 165 -8.18 -15.38 17.80
CA GLN A 165 -9.39 -16.13 18.18
C GLN A 165 -9.19 -17.65 18.06
N ILE A 166 -8.53 -18.13 17.00
CA ILE A 166 -8.22 -19.56 16.80
C ILE A 166 -7.33 -20.11 17.93
N GLN A 167 -6.42 -19.29 18.45
CA GLN A 167 -5.49 -19.69 19.50
C GLN A 167 -6.15 -19.75 20.89
N GLN A 168 -7.22 -18.97 21.12
CA GLN A 168 -8.03 -19.04 22.34
C GLN A 168 -8.95 -20.26 22.34
N GLU A 169 -9.53 -20.64 21.19
CA GLU A 169 -10.41 -21.81 21.08
C GLU A 169 -9.67 -23.15 21.19
N ARG A 170 -8.38 -23.20 20.82
CA ARG A 170 -7.54 -24.41 20.99
C ARG A 170 -6.96 -24.59 22.38
N ALA A 171 -7.05 -23.56 23.23
CA ALA A 171 -6.52 -23.57 24.60
C ALA A 171 -7.62 -23.78 25.66
N ALA A 172 -8.88 -23.97 25.24
CA ALA A 172 -10.03 -24.31 26.07
C ALA A 172 -10.46 -25.77 25.84
#